data_AF-A0A3B8RQX6-F1
#
_entry.id   AF-A0A3B8RQX6-F1
#
_cell.length_a   1.000
_cell.length_b   1.000
_cell.length_c   1.000
_cell.angle_alpha   90.00
_cell.angle_beta   90.00
_cell.angle_gamma   90.00
#
_symmetry.space_group_name_H-M   'P 1'
#
loop_
_entity.id
_entity.type
_entity.pdbx_description
1 polymer ?
#
loop_
_entity_poly.entity_id
_entity_poly.type
_entity_poly.pdbx_seq_one_letter_code
_entity_poly.pdbx_strand_id
1 'polypeptide(L)'
;VEEPITKGSVKLKVEKNASKVIEAAATGASDGLQLALNVAGMLLAFIALIALVNYLLTGIGDLLNLNAYLQSTFGKPLSMQLIFGLILQYLAYGIGVPWADSFHFGSLIGTKVVLNEFVAYLDLAALVKSGAMSEKGIMMATYALCGFANFASIAIQIGGISPMAPERKKDISALGLKAVLGGTIATLMTATLAGLLV
;
A
#
# COMPACT_ATOMS: atom_id res chain seq x y z
N VAL A 1 -29.41 6.13 -8.20
CA VAL A 1 -28.73 4.88 -7.79
C VAL A 1 -28.60 4.05 -9.05
N GLU A 2 -27.38 3.78 -9.51
CA GLU A 2 -27.17 2.86 -10.63
C GLU A 2 -27.54 1.43 -10.19
N GLU A 3 -28.26 0.69 -11.03
CA GLU A 3 -28.56 -0.72 -10.76
C GLU A 3 -27.49 -1.62 -11.40
N PRO A 4 -26.92 -2.59 -10.66
CA PRO A 4 -25.95 -3.52 -11.24
C PRO A 4 -26.59 -4.35 -12.36
N ILE A 5 -25.93 -4.40 -13.51
CA ILE A 5 -26.36 -5.22 -14.67
C ILE A 5 -26.42 -6.72 -14.30
N THR A 6 -25.69 -7.11 -13.26
CA THR A 6 -25.63 -8.46 -12.70
C THR A 6 -26.62 -8.71 -11.55
N LYS A 7 -27.56 -7.79 -11.27
CA LYS A 7 -28.57 -7.95 -10.22
C LYS A 7 -29.49 -9.13 -10.52
N GLY A 8 -29.59 -10.09 -9.59
CA GLY A 8 -30.43 -11.28 -9.73
C GLY A 8 -29.69 -12.46 -10.36
N SER A 9 -30.22 -13.03 -11.44
CA SER A 9 -29.66 -14.21 -12.09
C SER A 9 -28.80 -13.84 -13.30
N VAL A 10 -27.53 -14.24 -13.28
CA VAL A 10 -26.58 -14.01 -14.38
C VAL A 10 -26.32 -15.33 -15.12
N LYS A 11 -26.54 -15.35 -16.44
CA LYS A 11 -26.08 -16.46 -17.29
C LYS A 11 -24.61 -16.25 -17.63
N LEU A 12 -23.72 -16.85 -16.83
CA LEU A 12 -22.28 -16.83 -17.08
C LEU A 12 -21.92 -17.91 -18.11
N LYS A 13 -21.23 -17.52 -19.17
CA LYS A 13 -20.53 -18.46 -20.06
C LYS A 13 -19.15 -18.70 -19.47
N VAL A 14 -18.96 -19.82 -18.77
CA VAL A 14 -17.64 -20.20 -18.25
C VAL A 14 -16.81 -20.73 -19.40
N GLU A 15 -15.84 -19.94 -19.85
CA GLU A 15 -14.88 -20.38 -20.87
C GLU A 15 -13.93 -21.42 -20.27
N LYS A 16 -13.80 -22.58 -20.93
CA LYS A 16 -12.81 -23.59 -20.56
C LYS A 16 -11.49 -23.25 -21.25
N ASN A 17 -10.62 -22.56 -20.52
CA ASN A 17 -9.34 -22.07 -21.04
C ASN A 17 -8.20 -23.11 -20.99
N ALA A 18 -8.48 -24.31 -20.50
CA ALA A 18 -7.56 -25.44 -20.53
C ALA A 18 -8.33 -26.76 -20.54
N SER A 19 -7.82 -27.73 -21.29
CA SER A 19 -8.41 -29.07 -21.43
C SER A 19 -7.83 -30.06 -20.41
N LYS A 20 -6.63 -29.79 -19.88
CA LYS A 20 -5.90 -30.66 -18.93
C LYS A 20 -5.18 -29.85 -17.84
N VAL A 21 -4.84 -30.51 -16.73
CA VAL A 21 -4.13 -29.89 -15.59
C VAL A 21 -2.78 -29.29 -15.99
N ILE A 22 -2.02 -29.97 -16.84
CA ILE A 22 -0.70 -29.49 -17.29
C ILE A 22 -0.84 -28.22 -18.14
N GLU A 23 -1.85 -28.18 -19.02
CA GLU A 23 -2.15 -27.01 -19.83
C GLU A 23 -2.59 -25.84 -18.95
N ALA A 24 -3.46 -26.07 -17.97
CA ALA A 24 -3.87 -25.05 -17.01
C ALA A 24 -2.68 -24.47 -16.21
N ALA A 25 -1.75 -25.34 -15.78
CA ALA A 25 -0.54 -24.92 -15.07
C ALA A 25 0.40 -24.11 -15.98
N ALA A 26 0.60 -24.53 -17.23
CA ALA A 26 1.45 -23.83 -18.18
C ALA A 26 0.89 -22.44 -18.54
N THR A 27 -0.41 -22.37 -18.83
CA THR A 27 -1.10 -21.10 -19.11
C THR A 27 -1.05 -20.17 -17.90
N GLY A 28 -1.38 -20.66 -16.70
CA GLY A 28 -1.30 -19.87 -15.47
C GLY A 28 0.12 -19.36 -15.16
N ALA A 29 1.15 -20.15 -15.46
CA ALA A 29 2.54 -19.71 -15.32
C ALA A 29 2.90 -18.61 -16.33
N SER A 30 2.43 -18.70 -17.57
CA SER A 30 2.63 -17.69 -18.61
C SER A 30 1.92 -16.38 -18.26
N ASP A 31 0.66 -16.45 -17.85
CA ASP A 31 -0.12 -15.29 -17.40
C ASP A 31 0.52 -14.64 -16.17
N GLY A 32 0.97 -15.46 -15.22
CA GLY A 32 1.70 -15.03 -14.03
C GLY A 32 3.02 -14.33 -14.37
N LEU A 33 3.78 -14.83 -15.35
CA LEU A 33 5.02 -14.19 -15.82
C LEU A 33 4.74 -12.82 -16.44
N GLN A 34 3.71 -12.72 -17.29
CA GLN A 34 3.35 -11.45 -17.90
C GLN A 34 2.89 -10.43 -16.85
N LEU A 35 2.08 -10.85 -15.88
CA LEU A 35 1.71 -10.03 -14.74
C LEU A 35 2.94 -9.59 -13.93
N ALA A 36 3.86 -10.51 -13.63
CA ALA A 36 5.07 -10.22 -12.86
C ALA A 36 5.99 -9.20 -13.55
N LEU A 37 6.19 -9.32 -14.87
CA LEU A 37 6.98 -8.36 -15.65
C LEU A 37 6.34 -6.97 -15.66
N ASN A 38 5.02 -6.89 -15.83
CA ASN A 38 4.28 -5.62 -15.77
C ASN A 38 4.41 -4.96 -14.39
N VAL A 39 4.25 -5.75 -13.32
CA VAL A 39 4.42 -5.28 -11.94
C VAL A 39 5.85 -4.81 -11.69
N ALA A 40 6.86 -5.57 -12.13
CA ALA A 40 8.28 -5.21 -11.95
C ALA A 40 8.64 -3.89 -12.63
N GLY A 41 8.26 -3.72 -13.91
CA GLY A 41 8.54 -2.48 -14.64
C GLY A 41 7.83 -1.26 -14.04
N MET A 42 6.60 -1.46 -13.58
CA MET A 42 5.80 -0.41 -12.97
C MET A 42 6.29 -0.02 -11.57
N LEU A 43 6.66 -1.00 -10.74
CA LEU A 43 7.31 -0.76 -9.44
C LEU A 43 8.61 0.00 -9.61
N LEU A 44 9.46 -0.37 -10.58
CA LEU A 44 10.70 0.33 -10.88
C LEU A 44 10.44 1.81 -11.21
N ALA A 45 9.47 2.09 -12.08
CA ALA A 45 9.11 3.46 -12.46
C ALA A 45 8.55 4.28 -11.27
N PHE A 46 7.64 3.71 -10.48
CA PHE A 46 7.04 4.42 -9.33
C PHE A 46 8.04 4.62 -8.20
N ILE A 47 8.87 3.63 -7.88
CA ILE A 47 9.94 3.76 -6.87
C ILE A 47 10.92 4.85 -7.31
N ALA A 48 11.30 4.90 -8.59
CA ALA A 48 12.16 5.95 -9.12
C ALA A 48 11.52 7.35 -9.01
N LEU A 49 10.22 7.48 -9.33
CA LEU A 49 9.49 8.74 -9.19
C LEU A 49 9.39 9.20 -7.73
N ILE A 50 9.11 8.27 -6.82
CA ILE A 50 9.07 8.54 -5.38
C ILE A 50 10.45 8.96 -4.88
N ALA A 51 11.51 8.28 -5.32
CA ALA A 51 12.89 8.63 -4.98
C ALA A 51 13.23 10.04 -5.48
N LEU A 52 12.81 10.40 -6.70
CA LEU A 52 12.96 11.75 -7.23
C LEU A 52 12.24 12.79 -6.36
N VAL A 53 10.99 12.55 -5.99
CA VAL A 53 10.26 13.49 -5.13
C VAL A 53 10.89 13.57 -3.73
N ASN A 54 11.33 12.45 -3.16
CA ASN A 54 12.05 12.45 -1.88
C ASN A 54 13.38 13.21 -1.97
N TYR A 55 14.09 13.12 -3.10
CA TYR A 55 15.29 13.91 -3.34
C TYR A 55 14.98 15.42 -3.36
N LEU A 56 13.91 15.82 -4.05
CA LEU A 56 13.46 17.22 -4.07
C LEU A 56 13.01 17.69 -2.68
N LEU A 57 12.24 16.89 -1.95
CA LEU A 57 11.81 17.18 -0.58
C LEU A 57 13.01 17.33 0.36
N THR A 58 14.00 16.45 0.25
CA THR A 58 15.23 16.54 1.03
C THR A 58 15.95 17.86 0.71
N GLY A 59 16.12 18.21 -0.57
CA GLY A 59 16.75 19.47 -0.97
C GLY A 59 16.00 20.72 -0.49
N ILE A 60 14.66 20.71 -0.48
CA ILE A 60 13.86 21.78 0.14
C ILE A 60 14.09 21.83 1.65
N GLY A 61 14.14 20.68 2.32
CA GLY A 61 14.42 20.57 3.75
C GLY A 61 15.81 21.10 4.12
N ASP A 62 16.80 20.93 3.24
CA ASP A 62 18.16 21.49 3.41
C ASP A 62 18.15 23.00 3.22
N LEU A 63 17.49 23.51 2.17
CA LEU A 63 17.38 24.94 1.89
C LEU A 63 16.73 25.72 3.05
N LEU A 64 15.76 25.11 3.72
CA LEU A 64 15.05 25.68 4.86
C LEU A 64 15.70 25.39 6.22
N ASN A 65 16.86 24.72 6.26
CA ASN A 65 17.52 24.21 7.48
C ASN A 65 16.61 23.33 8.37
N LEU A 66 15.55 22.75 7.79
CA LEU A 66 14.61 21.88 8.50
C LEU A 66 15.20 20.48 8.71
N ASN A 67 16.01 19.99 7.78
CA ASN A 67 16.55 18.63 7.85
C ASN A 67 17.42 18.40 9.08
N ALA A 68 18.15 19.41 9.55
CA ALA A 68 18.94 19.30 10.78
C ALA A 68 18.04 18.99 12.00
N TYR A 69 16.91 19.69 12.12
CA TYR A 69 15.92 19.46 13.17
C TYR A 69 15.17 18.13 12.99
N LEU A 70 14.78 17.80 11.76
CA LEU A 70 14.03 16.57 11.49
C LEU A 70 14.89 15.33 11.72
N GLN A 71 16.17 15.36 11.36
CA GLN A 71 17.09 14.26 11.62
C GLN A 71 17.38 14.11 13.12
N SER A 72 17.54 15.20 13.88
CA SER A 72 17.76 15.10 15.32
C SER A 72 16.52 14.63 16.09
N THR A 73 15.32 14.99 15.62
CA THR A 73 14.06 14.67 16.31
C THR A 73 13.49 13.31 15.90
N PHE A 74 13.55 12.98 14.60
CA PHE A 74 12.87 11.81 14.02
C PHE A 74 13.82 10.82 13.33
N GLY A 75 15.13 11.11 13.28
CA GLY A 75 16.13 10.24 12.66
C GLY A 75 16.07 10.17 11.13
N LYS A 76 15.24 11.01 10.48
CA LYS A 76 15.03 11.00 9.03
C LYS A 76 14.96 12.43 8.47
N PRO A 77 15.49 12.68 7.25
CA PRO A 77 15.27 13.96 6.56
C PRO A 77 13.82 14.06 6.05
N LEU A 78 13.47 15.25 5.57
CA LEU A 78 12.19 15.50 4.92
C LEU A 78 11.99 14.56 3.73
N SER A 79 10.95 13.73 3.82
CA SER A 79 10.57 12.74 2.82
C SER A 79 9.07 12.53 2.85
N MET A 80 8.49 11.96 1.79
CA MET A 80 7.08 11.60 1.79
C MET A 80 6.76 10.69 2.99
N GLN A 81 7.60 9.69 3.26
CA GLN A 81 7.41 8.75 4.36
C GLN A 81 7.35 9.48 5.71
N LEU A 82 8.21 10.47 5.95
CA LEU A 82 8.18 11.25 7.19
C LEU A 82 6.92 12.12 7.28
N ILE A 83 6.53 12.78 6.18
CA ILE A 83 5.30 13.60 6.15
C ILE A 83 4.08 12.73 6.47
N PHE A 84 3.92 11.62 5.76
CA PHE A 84 2.83 10.68 6.03
C PHE A 84 2.95 10.09 7.44
N GLY A 85 4.15 9.77 7.91
CA GLY A 85 4.38 9.24 9.26
C GLY A 85 3.89 10.17 10.36
N LEU A 86 4.23 11.46 10.26
CA LEU A 86 3.82 12.49 11.21
C LEU A 86 2.30 12.73 11.19
N ILE A 87 1.68 12.73 10.01
CA ILE A 87 0.23 12.89 9.89
C ILE A 87 -0.50 11.65 10.44
N LEU A 88 -0.04 10.46 10.04
CA LEU A 88 -0.68 9.20 10.37
C LEU A 88 -0.42 8.76 11.81
N GLN A 89 0.55 9.33 12.52
CA GLN A 89 0.75 9.11 13.95
C GLN A 89 -0.51 9.45 14.76
N TYR A 90 -1.14 10.58 14.49
CA TYR A 90 -2.35 10.98 15.21
C TYR A 90 -3.52 10.06 14.90
N LEU A 91 -3.62 9.61 13.64
CA LEU A 91 -4.61 8.62 13.24
C LEU A 91 -4.34 7.26 13.91
N ALA A 92 -3.07 6.84 14.01
CA ALA A 92 -2.67 5.62 14.70
C ALA A 92 -3.15 5.63 16.16
N TYR A 93 -2.90 6.73 16.88
CA TYR A 93 -3.38 6.89 18.24
C TYR A 93 -4.91 6.85 18.31
N GLY A 94 -5.60 7.52 17.38
CA GLY A 94 -7.06 7.53 17.29
C GLY A 94 -7.70 6.15 17.07
N ILE A 95 -7.00 5.20 16.44
CA ILE A 95 -7.46 3.83 16.21
C ILE A 95 -7.02 2.84 17.30
N GLY A 96 -6.38 3.32 18.37
CA GLY A 96 -6.03 2.51 19.54
C GLY A 96 -4.58 2.02 19.62
N VAL A 97 -3.69 2.52 18.76
CA VAL A 97 -2.24 2.26 18.89
C VAL A 97 -1.69 3.02 20.10
N PRO A 98 -0.85 2.41 20.97
CA PRO A 98 -0.22 3.13 22.06
C PRO A 98 0.57 4.36 21.56
N TRP A 99 0.54 5.46 22.32
CA TRP A 99 1.22 6.70 21.89
C TRP A 99 2.72 6.47 21.61
N ALA A 100 3.38 5.66 22.43
CA ALA A 100 4.78 5.29 22.26
C ALA A 100 5.09 4.60 20.91
N ASP A 101 4.13 3.84 20.37
CA ASP A 101 4.28 3.14 19.09
C ASP A 101 3.74 3.95 17.91
N SER A 102 2.98 5.03 18.17
CA SER A 102 2.18 5.71 17.15
C SER A 102 3.03 6.34 16.04
N PHE A 103 4.24 6.83 16.36
CA PHE A 103 5.16 7.34 15.35
C PHE A 103 5.71 6.23 14.45
N HIS A 104 6.11 5.10 15.04
CA HIS A 104 6.57 3.94 14.28
C HIS A 104 5.45 3.37 13.40
N PHE A 105 4.25 3.20 13.96
CA PHE A 105 3.08 2.76 13.22
C PHE A 105 2.75 3.72 12.07
N GLY A 106 2.66 5.03 12.33
CA GLY A 106 2.40 6.04 11.31
C GLY A 106 3.43 5.99 10.18
N SER A 107 4.71 5.85 10.54
CA SER A 107 5.81 5.70 9.58
C SER A 107 5.66 4.46 8.71
N LEU A 108 5.26 3.32 9.29
CA LEU A 108 5.01 2.07 8.55
C LEU A 108 3.87 2.22 7.54
N ILE A 109 2.75 2.87 7.92
CA ILE A 109 1.64 3.13 7.00
C ILE A 109 2.06 4.13 5.92
N GLY A 110 2.86 5.14 6.26
CA GLY A 110 3.44 6.06 5.29
C GLY A 110 4.31 5.34 4.26
N THR A 111 5.23 4.47 4.72
CA THR A 111 6.03 3.60 3.85
C THR A 111 5.15 2.71 2.97
N LYS A 112 4.10 2.08 3.53
CA LYS A 112 3.16 1.24 2.79
C LYS A 112 2.48 2.00 1.66
N VAL A 113 1.86 3.14 1.96
CA VAL A 113 1.06 3.91 0.99
C VAL A 113 1.95 4.46 -0.12
N VAL A 114 3.12 4.99 0.25
CA VAL A 114 4.06 5.60 -0.69
C VAL A 114 4.75 4.53 -1.53
N LEU A 115 5.44 3.58 -0.89
CA LEU A 115 6.24 2.56 -1.57
C LEU A 115 5.44 1.28 -1.81
N ASN A 116 5.32 0.43 -0.79
CA ASN A 116 4.52 -0.78 -0.77
C ASN A 116 4.59 -1.44 0.62
N GLU A 117 3.70 -2.40 0.85
CA GLU A 117 3.60 -3.20 2.06
C GLU A 117 4.82 -4.08 2.32
N PHE A 118 5.52 -4.57 1.28
CA PHE A 118 6.69 -5.43 1.47
C PHE A 118 7.84 -4.69 2.15
N VAL A 119 8.14 -3.47 1.70
CA VAL A 119 9.14 -2.60 2.35
C VAL A 119 8.70 -2.25 3.77
N ALA A 120 7.41 -1.95 3.99
CA ALA A 120 6.90 -1.69 5.32
C ALA A 120 7.03 -2.89 6.26
N TYR A 121 6.85 -4.13 5.76
CA TYR A 121 7.07 -5.33 6.55
C TYR A 121 8.54 -5.55 6.93
N LEU A 122 9.48 -5.20 6.05
CA LEU A 122 10.91 -5.22 6.38
C LEU A 122 11.24 -4.22 7.51
N ASP A 123 10.68 -3.01 7.43
CA ASP A 123 10.82 -1.99 8.48
C ASP A 123 10.21 -2.47 9.80
N LEU A 124 9.01 -3.08 9.78
CA LEU A 124 8.37 -3.65 10.96
C LEU A 124 9.23 -4.76 11.58
N ALA A 125 9.78 -5.67 10.77
CA ALA A 125 10.64 -6.74 11.24
C ALA A 125 11.90 -6.20 11.95
N ALA A 126 12.47 -5.09 11.47
CA ALA A 126 13.58 -4.42 12.13
C ALA A 126 13.19 -3.82 13.49
N LEU A 127 12.00 -3.21 13.58
CA LEU A 127 11.47 -2.65 14.83
C LEU A 127 11.14 -3.72 15.87
N VAL A 128 10.60 -4.86 15.42
CA VAL A 128 10.36 -6.04 16.27
C VAL A 128 11.69 -6.55 16.82
N LYS A 129 12.71 -6.70 15.97
CA LYS A 129 14.03 -7.20 16.36
C LYS A 129 14.74 -6.28 17.36
N SER A 130 14.57 -4.96 17.26
CA SER A 130 15.17 -4.00 18.19
C SER A 130 14.37 -3.81 19.47
N GLY A 131 13.17 -4.37 19.59
CA GLY A 131 12.27 -4.13 20.73
C GLY A 131 11.73 -2.70 20.79
N ALA A 132 11.68 -2.00 19.65
CA ALA A 132 11.26 -0.60 19.56
C ALA A 132 9.74 -0.41 19.50
N MET A 133 8.95 -1.49 19.45
CA MET A 133 7.49 -1.45 19.46
C MET A 133 6.92 -2.44 20.47
N SER A 134 5.80 -2.09 21.12
CA SER A 134 5.07 -3.00 21.99
C SER A 134 4.40 -4.15 21.21
N GLU A 135 4.07 -5.25 21.90
CA GLU A 135 3.35 -6.38 21.30
C GLU A 135 2.02 -5.95 20.65
N LYS A 136 1.27 -5.07 21.31
CA LYS A 136 0.03 -4.51 20.79
C LYS A 136 0.27 -3.69 19.52
N GLY A 137 1.28 -2.81 19.54
CA GLY A 137 1.65 -2.00 18.37
C GLY A 137 2.08 -2.85 17.18
N ILE A 138 2.87 -3.91 17.42
CA ILE A 138 3.31 -4.88 16.41
C ILE A 138 2.10 -5.57 15.79
N MET A 139 1.20 -6.12 16.61
CA MET A 139 0.00 -6.80 16.13
C MET A 139 -0.85 -5.89 15.25
N MET A 140 -1.17 -4.69 15.75
CA MET A 140 -1.97 -3.73 14.99
C MET A 140 -1.28 -3.35 13.68
N ALA A 141 0.05 -3.15 13.69
CA ALA A 141 0.81 -2.85 12.48
C ALA A 141 0.74 -4.01 11.47
N THR A 142 0.86 -5.26 11.91
CA THR A 142 0.70 -6.44 11.05
C THR A 142 -0.64 -6.45 10.32
N TYR A 143 -1.74 -6.18 11.02
CA TYR A 143 -3.06 -6.10 10.38
C TYR A 143 -3.19 -4.89 9.45
N ALA A 144 -2.66 -3.73 9.85
CA ALA A 144 -2.72 -2.51 9.06
C ALA A 144 -1.87 -2.60 7.78
N LEU A 145 -0.77 -3.36 7.79
CA LEU A 145 0.09 -3.59 6.63
C LEU A 145 -0.45 -4.65 5.68
N CYS A 146 -1.40 -5.48 6.11
CA CYS A 146 -1.99 -6.56 5.31
C CYS A 146 -2.94 -6.06 4.21
N GLY A 147 -2.39 -5.45 3.16
CA GLY A 147 -3.13 -5.12 1.95
C GLY A 147 -2.34 -4.28 0.96
N PHE A 148 -2.67 -4.39 -0.33
CA PHE A 148 -1.96 -3.74 -1.43
C PHE A 148 -2.43 -2.30 -1.69
N ALA A 149 -2.84 -1.56 -0.66
CA ALA A 149 -3.31 -0.19 -0.80
C ALA A 149 -2.12 0.79 -0.84
N ASN A 150 -1.57 1.02 -2.04
CA ASN A 150 -0.41 1.89 -2.28
C ASN A 150 -0.49 2.54 -3.68
N PHE A 151 0.35 3.55 -3.95
CA PHE A 151 0.32 4.24 -5.24
C PHE A 151 0.69 3.36 -6.43
N ALA A 152 1.61 2.41 -6.25
CA ALA A 152 1.97 1.47 -7.31
C ALA A 152 0.79 0.57 -7.71
N SER A 153 -0.03 0.14 -6.75
CA SER A 153 -1.21 -0.67 -6.99
C SER A 153 -2.25 -0.01 -7.88
N ILE A 154 -2.33 1.33 -7.91
CA ILE A 154 -3.21 2.03 -8.86
C ILE A 154 -2.81 1.67 -10.29
N ALA A 155 -1.52 1.76 -10.58
CA ALA A 155 -1.02 1.43 -11.91
C ALA A 155 -1.16 -0.07 -12.19
N ILE A 156 -1.02 -0.95 -11.18
CA ILE A 156 -1.20 -2.41 -11.34
C ILE A 156 -2.65 -2.69 -11.74
N GLN A 157 -3.61 -2.07 -11.08
CA GLN A 157 -5.03 -2.22 -11.40
C GLN A 157 -5.38 -1.65 -12.78
N ILE A 158 -4.79 -0.52 -13.17
CA ILE A 158 -4.96 0.00 -14.54
C ILE A 158 -4.39 -1.00 -15.55
N GLY A 159 -3.17 -1.51 -15.33
CA GLY A 159 -2.53 -2.47 -16.24
C GLY A 159 -3.24 -3.82 -16.32
N GLY A 160 -3.79 -4.30 -15.20
CA GLY A 160 -4.45 -5.59 -15.11
C GLY A 160 -5.92 -5.58 -15.54
N ILE A 161 -6.69 -4.54 -15.17
CA ILE A 161 -8.14 -4.47 -15.44
C ILE A 161 -8.43 -3.85 -16.81
N SER A 162 -7.63 -2.89 -17.28
CA SER A 162 -7.92 -2.22 -18.57
C SER A 162 -7.96 -3.18 -19.77
N PRO A 163 -7.14 -4.24 -19.86
CA PRO A 163 -7.30 -5.23 -20.94
C PRO A 163 -8.62 -6.02 -20.87
N MET A 164 -9.20 -6.19 -19.68
CA MET A 164 -10.49 -6.89 -19.49
C MET A 164 -11.70 -5.99 -19.76
N ALA A 165 -11.57 -4.68 -19.51
CA ALA A 165 -12.61 -3.68 -19.76
C ALA A 165 -12.01 -2.38 -20.31
N PRO A 166 -11.56 -2.37 -21.59
CA PRO A 166 -10.85 -1.23 -22.19
C PRO A 166 -11.63 0.08 -22.15
N GLU A 167 -12.96 0.00 -22.28
CA GLU A 167 -13.89 1.12 -22.22
C GLU A 167 -13.98 1.76 -20.83
N ARG A 168 -13.60 1.05 -19.76
CA ARG A 168 -13.64 1.51 -18.37
C ARG A 168 -12.32 2.04 -17.85
N LYS A 169 -11.27 2.09 -18.69
CA LYS A 169 -9.93 2.56 -18.31
C LYS A 169 -9.95 3.95 -17.64
N LYS A 170 -10.79 4.87 -18.14
CA LYS A 170 -10.94 6.21 -17.57
C LYS A 170 -11.50 6.17 -16.14
N ASP A 171 -12.50 5.34 -15.90
CA ASP A 171 -13.12 5.19 -14.58
C ASP A 171 -12.13 4.61 -13.58
N ILE A 172 -11.40 3.55 -13.98
CA ILE A 172 -10.39 2.90 -13.14
C ILE A 172 -9.30 3.91 -12.73
N SER A 173 -8.81 4.70 -13.68
CA SER A 173 -7.82 5.73 -13.39
C SER A 173 -8.37 6.84 -12.49
N ALA A 174 -9.60 7.29 -12.70
CA ALA A 174 -10.24 8.34 -11.89
C ALA A 174 -10.51 7.89 -10.45
N LEU A 175 -10.74 6.60 -10.22
CA LEU A 175 -10.98 6.03 -8.90
C LEU A 175 -9.71 5.66 -8.14
N GLY A 176 -8.53 5.63 -8.78
CA GLY A 176 -7.29 5.10 -8.21
C GLY A 176 -6.95 5.60 -6.81
N LEU A 177 -6.91 6.92 -6.60
CA LEU A 177 -6.61 7.49 -5.27
C LEU A 177 -7.70 7.19 -4.24
N LYS A 178 -8.98 7.18 -4.66
CA LYS A 178 -10.10 6.82 -3.79
C LYS A 178 -10.04 5.34 -3.40
N ALA A 179 -9.61 4.48 -4.31
CA ALA A 179 -9.43 3.05 -4.06
C ALA A 179 -8.28 2.80 -3.06
N VAL A 180 -7.15 3.52 -3.19
CA VAL A 180 -6.07 3.45 -2.20
C VAL A 180 -6.54 3.93 -0.83
N LEU A 181 -7.24 5.06 -0.76
CA LEU A 181 -7.78 5.56 0.50
C LEU A 181 -8.75 4.55 1.15
N GLY A 182 -9.71 4.04 0.37
CA GLY A 182 -10.67 3.04 0.84
C GLY A 182 -10.01 1.75 1.29
N GLY A 183 -9.02 1.26 0.54
CA GLY A 183 -8.23 0.08 0.91
C GLY A 183 -7.42 0.28 2.18
N THR A 184 -6.80 1.45 2.35
CA THR A 184 -6.05 1.80 3.57
C THR A 184 -6.99 1.86 4.77
N ILE A 185 -8.15 2.52 4.66
CA ILE A 185 -9.16 2.55 5.72
C ILE A 185 -9.62 1.14 6.08
N ALA A 186 -9.87 0.26 5.10
CA ALA A 186 -10.26 -1.12 5.36
C ALA A 186 -9.19 -1.87 6.19
N THR A 187 -7.90 -1.72 5.86
CA THR A 187 -6.82 -2.33 6.67
C THR A 187 -6.63 -1.67 8.04
N LEU A 188 -6.93 -0.39 8.18
CA LEU A 188 -6.90 0.28 9.49
C LEU A 188 -8.07 -0.17 10.38
N MET A 189 -9.24 -0.44 9.79
CA MET A 189 -10.38 -1.02 10.51
C MET A 189 -10.06 -2.41 11.05
N THR A 190 -9.43 -3.28 10.25
CA THR A 190 -9.02 -4.61 10.74
C THR A 190 -7.97 -4.50 11.85
N ALA A 191 -7.02 -3.56 11.74
CA ALA A 191 -6.06 -3.28 12.80
C ALA A 191 -6.73 -2.76 14.08
N THR A 192 -7.75 -1.91 13.96
CA THR A 192 -8.54 -1.42 15.10
C THR A 192 -9.22 -2.58 15.82
N LEU A 193 -9.84 -3.50 15.08
CA LEU A 193 -10.48 -4.68 15.65
C LEU A 193 -9.47 -5.61 16.32
N ALA A 194 -8.30 -5.82 15.73
CA ALA A 194 -7.22 -6.58 16.36
C ALA A 194 -6.78 -5.94 17.68
N GLY A 195 -6.60 -4.62 17.71
CA GLY A 195 -6.23 -3.86 18.91
C GLY A 195 -7.33 -3.76 19.97
N LEU A 196 -8.60 -4.00 19.63
CA LEU A 196 -9.70 -4.08 20.59
C LEU A 196 -9.69 -5.40 21.36
N LEU A 197 -9.28 -6.49 20.71
CA LEU A 197 -9.33 -7.84 21.25
C LEU A 197 -8.12 -8.18 22.16
N VAL A 198 -7.21 -7.22 22.36
CA VAL A 198 -5.94 -7.36 23.10
C VAL A 198 -5.67 -6.12 23.94
#